data_AF-A0A535KQG4-F1
#
_entry.id   AF-A0A535KQG4-F1
#
_cell.length_a   1.000
_cell.length_b   1.000
_cell.length_c   1.000
_cell.angle_alpha   90.00
_cell.angle_beta   90.00
_cell.angle_gamma   90.00
#
_symmetry.space_group_name_H-M   'P 1'
#
loop_
_entity.id
_entity.type
_entity.pdbx_description
1 polymer ?
#
loop_
_entity_poly.entity_id
_entity_poly.type
_entity_poly.pdbx_seq_one_letter_code
_entity_poly.pdbx_strand_id
1 'polypeptide(L)'
;MTGDHAIEFWRLHLGPGRAWVVFEHGTCVVLTDPSDDLAGQARALLAKHGPVHVATPAADFTVHHLTDSSDLLETYDHPDIANFVASGEVGAGAPTHIAGLIARAKRARDAIELKAVHVEPIGP
;
A
#
# COMPACT_ATOMS: atom_id res chain seq x y z
N MET A 1 -0.98 4.68 -15.99
CA MET A 1 -0.43 3.40 -15.51
C MET A 1 -0.10 3.59 -14.04
N THR A 2 -0.69 2.80 -13.15
CA THR A 2 -0.64 3.02 -11.69
C THR A 2 0.58 2.35 -11.02
N GLY A 3 1.15 1.30 -11.64
CA GLY A 3 2.27 0.52 -11.07
C GLY A 3 3.57 1.32 -10.93
N ASP A 4 4.09 1.88 -12.03
CA ASP A 4 5.35 2.64 -11.99
C ASP A 4 5.27 3.86 -11.06
N HIS A 5 4.13 4.57 -11.07
CA HIS A 5 3.90 5.71 -10.20
C HIS A 5 3.88 5.31 -8.71
N ALA A 6 3.27 4.18 -8.38
CA ALA A 6 3.31 3.65 -7.02
C ALA A 6 4.74 3.29 -6.59
N ILE A 7 5.54 2.68 -7.47
CA ILE A 7 6.93 2.31 -7.15
C ILE A 7 7.78 3.56 -6.87
N GLU A 8 7.66 4.59 -7.69
CA GLU A 8 8.35 5.87 -7.49
C GLU A 8 7.93 6.54 -6.19
N PHE A 9 6.62 6.56 -5.91
CA PHE A 9 6.07 7.05 -4.65
C PHE A 9 6.68 6.32 -3.45
N TRP A 10 6.71 4.98 -3.45
CA TRP A 10 7.24 4.21 -2.32
C TRP A 10 8.74 4.38 -2.12
N ARG A 11 9.52 4.48 -3.21
CA ARG A 11 10.96 4.79 -3.13
C ARG A 11 11.23 6.13 -2.45
N LEU A 12 10.43 7.15 -2.78
CA LEU A 12 10.58 8.48 -2.20
C LEU A 12 10.29 8.50 -0.69
N HIS A 13 9.33 7.70 -0.22
CA HIS A 13 8.81 7.80 1.15
C HIS A 13 9.35 6.77 2.14
N LEU A 14 9.86 5.61 1.70
CA LEU A 14 10.35 4.57 2.61
C LEU A 14 11.84 4.70 2.96
N GLY A 15 12.60 5.46 2.16
CA GLY A 15 14.03 5.67 2.35
C GLY A 15 14.86 4.37 2.23
N PRO A 16 16.19 4.45 2.38
CA PRO A 16 17.07 3.28 2.32
C PRO A 16 16.92 2.38 3.56
N GLY A 17 17.34 1.11 3.44
CA GLY A 17 17.47 0.18 4.56
C GLY A 17 16.22 -0.64 4.90
N ARG A 18 15.21 -0.65 4.04
CA ARG A 18 13.99 -1.47 4.21
C ARG A 18 13.75 -2.30 2.97
N ALA A 19 13.35 -3.56 3.16
CA ALA A 19 12.78 -4.34 2.08
C ALA A 19 11.27 -4.07 1.99
N TRP A 20 10.73 -3.99 0.78
CA TRP A 20 9.30 -3.79 0.57
C TRP A 20 8.84 -4.32 -0.79
N VAL A 21 7.54 -4.59 -0.90
CA VAL A 21 6.93 -5.19 -2.08
C VAL A 21 5.68 -4.41 -2.45
N VAL A 22 5.51 -4.09 -3.73
CA VAL A 22 4.31 -3.41 -4.26
C VAL A 22 3.47 -4.38 -5.05
N PHE A 23 2.16 -4.30 -4.86
CA PHE A 23 1.15 -5.06 -5.56
C PHE A 23 0.47 -4.22 -6.64
N GLU A 24 -0.19 -4.88 -7.59
CA GLU A 24 -0.73 -4.26 -8.82
C GLU A 24 -1.58 -3.01 -8.58
N HIS A 25 -2.38 -2.98 -7.50
CA HIS A 25 -3.23 -1.84 -7.16
C HIS A 25 -2.56 -0.90 -6.14
N GLY A 26 -1.24 -0.89 -6.03
CA GLY A 26 -0.48 0.10 -5.25
C GLY A 26 -0.44 -0.15 -3.74
N THR A 27 -0.91 -1.32 -3.27
CA THR A 27 -0.63 -1.75 -1.89
C THR A 27 0.86 -2.04 -1.75
N CYS A 28 1.47 -1.52 -0.70
CA CYS A 28 2.85 -1.80 -0.33
C CYS A 28 2.90 -2.56 1.00
N VAL A 29 3.77 -3.56 1.05
CA VAL A 29 4.10 -4.31 2.25
C VAL A 29 5.56 -4.06 2.58
N VAL A 30 5.82 -3.46 3.74
CA VAL A 30 7.17 -3.27 4.29
C VAL A 30 7.56 -4.52 5.08
N LEU A 31 8.79 -4.99 4.92
CA LEU A 31 9.29 -6.21 5.58
C LEU A 31 10.30 -5.82 6.65
N THR A 32 9.85 -5.84 7.91
CA THR A 32 10.67 -5.52 9.09
C THR A 32 11.71 -6.59 9.44
N ASP A 33 11.39 -7.86 9.16
CA ASP A 33 12.31 -9.00 9.28
C ASP A 33 12.29 -9.80 7.97
N PRO A 34 13.04 -9.35 6.93
CA PRO A 34 12.94 -9.92 5.60
C PRO A 34 13.54 -11.32 5.52
N SER A 35 12.77 -12.23 4.94
CA SER A 35 13.22 -13.57 4.56
C SER A 35 13.90 -13.58 3.18
N ASP A 36 14.44 -14.74 2.78
CA ASP A 36 15.02 -14.93 1.44
C ASP A 36 13.98 -14.76 0.31
N ASP A 37 12.70 -15.07 0.57
CA ASP A 37 11.59 -14.86 -0.38
C ASP A 37 10.71 -13.68 0.06
N LEU A 38 11.18 -12.48 -0.25
CA LEU A 38 10.48 -11.22 0.06
C LEU A 38 9.05 -11.19 -0.54
N ALA A 39 8.90 -11.64 -1.78
CA ALA A 39 7.60 -11.64 -2.45
C ALA A 39 6.65 -12.65 -1.81
N GLY A 40 7.12 -13.85 -1.47
CA GLY A 40 6.34 -14.85 -0.73
C GLY A 40 5.91 -14.36 0.65
N GLN A 41 6.83 -13.75 1.41
CA GLN A 41 6.53 -13.16 2.71
C GLN A 41 5.49 -12.04 2.62
N ALA A 42 5.65 -11.12 1.66
CA ALA A 42 4.70 -10.04 1.44
C ALA A 42 3.30 -10.58 1.04
N ARG A 43 3.24 -11.60 0.18
CA ARG A 43 1.96 -12.26 -0.18
C ARG A 43 1.29 -12.88 1.04
N ALA A 44 2.05 -13.55 1.90
CA ALA A 44 1.51 -14.17 3.11
C ALA A 44 0.94 -13.13 4.09
N LEU A 45 1.65 -12.01 4.30
CA LEU A 45 1.17 -10.90 5.12
C LEU A 45 -0.10 -10.28 4.52
N LEU A 46 -0.08 -9.98 3.22
CA LEU A 46 -1.21 -9.32 2.57
C LEU A 46 -2.44 -10.23 2.47
N ALA A 47 -2.28 -11.52 2.20
CA ALA A 47 -3.39 -12.48 2.20
C ALA A 47 -4.08 -12.57 3.57
N LYS A 48 -3.30 -12.44 4.66
CA LYS A 48 -3.80 -12.54 6.02
C LYS A 48 -4.45 -11.24 6.53
N HIS A 49 -3.85 -10.09 6.22
CA HIS A 49 -4.22 -8.80 6.83
C HIS A 49 -4.87 -7.82 5.84
N GLY A 50 -4.71 -8.03 4.55
CA GLY A 50 -5.29 -7.20 3.48
C GLY A 50 -6.80 -7.31 3.31
N PRO A 51 -7.47 -8.46 3.53
CA PRO A 51 -8.91 -8.55 3.40
C PRO A 51 -9.64 -7.59 4.36
N VAL A 52 -10.74 -7.02 3.87
CA VAL A 52 -11.59 -6.13 4.67
C VAL A 52 -12.69 -6.96 5.33
N HIS A 53 -12.72 -6.92 6.66
CA HIS A 53 -13.80 -7.50 7.44
C HIS A 53 -14.66 -6.38 8.01
N VAL A 54 -15.96 -6.38 7.69
CA VAL A 54 -16.88 -5.36 8.19
C VAL A 54 -16.97 -5.44 9.72
N ALA A 55 -17.04 -4.28 10.38
CA ALA A 55 -17.08 -4.15 11.83
C ALA A 55 -15.81 -4.67 12.55
N THR A 56 -14.64 -4.56 11.91
CA THR A 56 -13.33 -4.80 12.53
C THR A 56 -12.39 -3.62 12.25
N PRO A 57 -11.28 -3.48 13.02
CA PRO A 57 -10.27 -2.44 12.77
C PRO A 57 -9.70 -2.46 11.34
N ALA A 58 -9.71 -3.61 10.66
CA ALA A 58 -9.27 -3.73 9.27
C ALA A 58 -10.16 -2.94 8.27
N ALA A 59 -11.33 -2.47 8.70
CA ALA A 59 -12.21 -1.62 7.92
C ALA A 59 -11.97 -0.10 8.14
N ASP A 60 -11.26 0.27 9.22
CA ASP A 60 -10.87 1.63 9.52
C ASP A 60 -9.65 2.04 8.69
N PHE A 61 -9.48 3.34 8.46
CA PHE A 61 -8.38 3.88 7.67
C PHE A 61 -8.06 5.31 8.08
N THR A 62 -6.81 5.71 7.86
CA THR A 62 -6.34 7.08 7.96
C THR A 62 -5.70 7.48 6.63
N VAL A 63 -6.12 8.62 6.09
CA VAL A 63 -5.54 9.19 4.87
C VAL A 63 -4.61 10.32 5.26
N HIS A 64 -3.37 10.25 4.79
CA HIS A 64 -2.32 11.23 5.02
C HIS A 64 -2.07 12.03 3.76
N HIS A 65 -2.04 13.36 3.93
CA HIS A 65 -1.57 14.28 2.91
C HIS A 65 -0.07 14.46 3.12
N LEU A 66 0.72 14.14 2.11
CA LEU A 66 2.17 14.25 2.16
C LEU A 66 2.57 15.66 1.73
N THR A 67 3.55 16.26 2.40
CA THR A 67 3.94 17.67 2.18
C THR A 67 4.48 17.94 0.78
N ASP A 68 5.06 16.91 0.15
CA ASP A 68 5.80 17.02 -1.12
C ASP A 68 5.10 16.28 -2.28
N SER A 69 3.85 15.84 -2.09
CA SER A 69 3.06 15.17 -3.12
C SER A 69 1.57 15.48 -3.01
N SER A 70 0.90 15.60 -4.16
CA SER A 70 -0.55 15.64 -4.21
C SER A 70 -1.18 14.27 -3.98
N ASP A 71 -0.41 13.19 -4.14
CA ASP A 71 -0.87 11.83 -3.91
C ASP A 71 -1.05 11.53 -2.43
N LEU A 72 -1.85 10.51 -2.16
CA LEU A 72 -2.33 10.21 -0.83
C LEU A 72 -1.79 8.88 -0.37
N LEU A 73 -1.37 8.85 0.89
CA LEU A 73 -1.01 7.65 1.61
C LEU A 73 -2.19 7.24 2.48
N GLU A 74 -2.62 5.99 2.38
CA GLU A 74 -3.58 5.41 3.29
C GLU A 74 -2.91 4.35 4.17
N THR A 75 -3.21 4.40 5.46
CA THR A 75 -2.76 3.42 6.46
C THR A 75 -3.95 2.91 7.25
N TYR A 76 -3.91 1.65 7.67
CA TYR A 76 -4.93 1.04 8.50
C TYR A 76 -4.30 0.27 9.67
N ASP A 77 -5.09 -0.57 10.34
CA ASP A 77 -4.75 -1.44 11.46
C ASP A 77 -3.35 -2.11 11.40
N HIS A 78 -2.87 -2.53 10.22
CA HIS A 78 -1.57 -3.19 10.10
C HIS A 78 -0.43 -2.19 9.81
N PRO A 79 0.60 -2.08 10.66
CA PRO A 79 1.65 -1.05 10.54
C PRO A 79 2.53 -1.21 9.29
N ASP A 80 2.68 -2.45 8.81
CA ASP A 80 3.56 -2.75 7.67
C ASP A 80 2.84 -2.75 6.31
N ILE A 81 1.54 -2.44 6.27
CA ILE A 81 0.75 -2.47 5.03
C ILE A 81 0.09 -1.11 4.83
N ALA A 82 0.38 -0.48 3.70
CA ALA A 82 -0.15 0.83 3.36
C ALA A 82 -0.48 0.91 1.87
N ASN A 83 -1.33 1.86 1.50
CA ASN A 83 -1.86 1.99 0.16
C ASN A 83 -1.55 3.35 -0.45
N PHE A 84 -1.09 3.30 -1.70
CA PHE A 84 -0.94 4.47 -2.54
C PHE A 84 -2.24 4.77 -3.29
N VAL A 85 -2.67 6.03 -3.25
CA VAL A 85 -3.77 6.54 -4.07
C VAL A 85 -3.25 7.74 -4.85
N ALA A 86 -3.21 7.61 -6.18
CA ALA A 86 -2.84 8.73 -7.01
C ALA A 86 -3.92 9.82 -6.89
N SER A 87 -3.49 11.07 -6.78
CA SER A 87 -4.35 12.25 -6.70
C SER A 87 -5.42 12.31 -7.80
N GLY A 88 -5.08 11.89 -9.02
CA GLY A 88 -6.02 11.81 -10.15
C GLY A 88 -7.09 10.71 -10.04
N GLU A 89 -6.95 9.75 -9.12
CA GLU A 89 -7.99 8.74 -8.82
C GLU A 89 -9.13 9.33 -7.99
N VAL A 90 -8.87 10.46 -7.30
CA VAL A 90 -9.84 11.15 -6.45
C VAL A 90 -10.37 12.34 -7.23
N GLY A 91 -11.69 12.42 -7.39
CA GLY A 91 -12.32 13.57 -8.06
C GLY A 91 -11.95 14.89 -7.37
N ALA A 92 -11.73 15.94 -8.16
CA ALA A 92 -11.40 17.26 -7.62
C ALA A 92 -12.46 17.73 -6.62
N GLY A 93 -12.03 18.12 -5.42
CA GLY A 93 -12.92 18.54 -4.33
C GLY A 93 -13.69 17.40 -3.63
N ALA A 94 -13.41 16.14 -3.95
CA ALA A 94 -14.01 15.02 -3.23
C ALA A 94 -13.55 15.00 -1.77
N PRO A 95 -14.41 14.62 -0.81
CA PRO A 95 -14.02 14.46 0.57
C PRO A 95 -12.89 13.43 0.74
N THR A 96 -11.96 13.67 1.68
CA THR A 96 -10.78 12.81 1.93
C THR A 96 -11.14 11.33 2.18
N HIS A 97 -12.28 11.05 2.81
CA HIS A 97 -12.69 9.66 3.06
C HIS A 97 -12.97 8.86 1.78
N ILE A 98 -13.23 9.52 0.64
CA ILE A 98 -13.36 8.85 -0.66
C ILE A 98 -12.03 8.21 -1.07
N ALA A 99 -10.89 8.87 -0.81
CA ALA A 99 -9.57 8.30 -1.05
C ALA A 99 -9.34 7.05 -0.19
N GLY A 100 -9.74 7.09 1.08
CA GLY A 100 -9.66 5.93 1.97
C GLY A 100 -10.51 4.74 1.50
N LEU A 101 -11.71 5.00 0.98
CA LEU A 101 -12.55 3.94 0.39
C LEU A 101 -11.94 3.33 -0.88
N ILE A 102 -11.32 4.16 -1.73
CA ILE A 102 -10.59 3.71 -2.92
C ILE A 102 -9.39 2.84 -2.51
N ALA A 103 -8.56 3.34 -1.59
CA ALA A 103 -7.41 2.60 -1.04
C ALA A 103 -7.83 1.24 -0.47
N ARG A 104 -8.87 1.23 0.36
CA ARG A 104 -9.42 0.02 0.96
C ARG A 104 -9.88 -1.00 -0.09
N ALA A 105 -10.56 -0.54 -1.14
CA ALA A 105 -10.99 -1.42 -2.23
C ALA A 105 -9.81 -1.99 -3.02
N LYS A 106 -8.77 -1.18 -3.26
CA LYS A 106 -7.53 -1.61 -3.93
C LYS A 106 -6.78 -2.64 -3.09
N ARG A 107 -6.61 -2.41 -1.79
CA ARG A 107 -6.04 -3.37 -0.82
C ARG A 107 -6.77 -4.70 -0.82
N ALA A 108 -8.10 -4.67 -0.73
CA ALA A 108 -8.91 -5.89 -0.75
C ALA A 108 -8.71 -6.69 -2.05
N ARG A 109 -8.53 -6.00 -3.18
CA ARG A 109 -8.24 -6.64 -4.46
C ARG A 109 -6.83 -7.23 -4.50
N ASP A 110 -5.81 -6.48 -4.08
CA ASP A 110 -4.43 -6.97 -4.01
C ASP A 110 -4.31 -8.18 -3.06
N ALA A 111 -5.12 -8.24 -1.99
CA ALA A 111 -5.16 -9.36 -1.06
C ALA A 111 -5.77 -10.64 -1.65
N ILE A 112 -6.56 -10.53 -2.73
CA ILE A 112 -7.12 -11.66 -3.48
C ILE A 112 -6.18 -12.06 -4.62
N GLU A 113 -5.68 -11.08 -5.38
CA GLU A 113 -4.90 -11.32 -6.59
C GLU A 113 -3.43 -11.64 -6.30
N LEU A 114 -2.88 -11.10 -5.21
CA LEU A 114 -1.51 -11.33 -4.72
C LEU A 114 -0.41 -11.14 -5.79
N LYS A 115 -0.69 -10.28 -6.76
CA LYS A 115 0.20 -9.98 -7.88
C LYS A 115 1.19 -8.88 -7.50
N ALA A 116 2.33 -9.33 -6.98
CA ALA A 116 3.48 -8.46 -6.78
C ALA A 116 4.01 -7.95 -8.13
N VAL A 117 4.18 -6.64 -8.24
CA VAL A 117 4.71 -5.96 -9.45
C VAL A 117 6.09 -5.36 -9.22
N HIS A 118 6.51 -5.20 -7.97
CA HIS A 118 7.85 -4.72 -7.61
C HIS A 118 8.32 -5.34 -6.30
N VAL A 119 9.62 -5.61 -6.23
CA VAL A 119 10.31 -6.04 -5.01
C VAL A 119 11.55 -5.17 -4.86
N GLU A 120 11.65 -4.49 -3.72
CA GLU A 120 12.84 -3.73 -3.33
C GLU A 120 13.52 -4.48 -2.17
N PRO A 121 14.77 -4.97 -2.33
CA PRO A 121 15.52 -5.55 -1.24
C PRO A 121 16.12 -4.48 -0.32
N ILE A 122 16.63 -4.88 0.85
CA ILE A 122 17.51 -4.00 1.64
C ILE A 122 18.74 -3.69 0.79
N GLY A 123 19.00 -2.40 0.54
CA GLY A 123 20.19 -1.95 -0.18
C GLY A 123 21.49 -2.38 0.54
N PRO A 124 22.62 -2.48 -0.18
CA PRO A 124 23.92 -2.81 0.40
C PRO A 124 24.43 -1.76 1.40
#